data_AF-A0A0S8A1C3-F1
#
_entry.id   AF-A0A0S8A1C3-F1
#
_cell.length_a   1.000
_cell.length_b   1.000
_cell.length_c   1.000
_cell.angle_alpha   90.00
_cell.angle_beta   90.00
_cell.angle_gamma   90.00
#
_symmetry.space_group_name_H-M   'P 1'
#
loop_
_entity.id
_entity.type
_entity.pdbx_description
1 polymer ?
#
loop_
_entity_poly.entity_id
_entity_poly.type
_entity_poly.pdbx_seq_one_letter_code
_entity_poly.pdbx_strand_id
1 'polypeptide(L)'
;MKRFVTVLVLFFAVMNLGFTPPASAGLPLSLLSSDVPSLAPMLEKTIPGVVNISTKTKIRVQENPLFSDPFFRRFFDLPNVPRERESQSLGSGVIIDAKKGYVLTNNHVIDKADEITVTLGDRRSFTAKVIGTDPEVDLAVIQIDADNLTA
;
A
#
# COMPACT_ATOMS: atom_id res chain seq x y z
N MET A 1 26.66 -60.90 57.54
CA MET A 1 25.78 -59.70 57.46
C MET A 1 26.21 -58.68 56.40
N LYS A 2 27.48 -58.30 56.27
CA LYS A 2 27.92 -57.23 55.33
C LYS A 2 27.60 -57.50 53.84
N ARG A 3 27.77 -58.75 53.36
CA ARG A 3 27.48 -59.12 51.95
C ARG A 3 26.00 -59.08 51.56
N PHE A 4 25.09 -59.30 52.52
CA PHE A 4 23.64 -59.31 52.27
C PHE A 4 23.08 -57.89 52.13
N VAL A 5 23.62 -56.94 52.91
CA VAL A 5 23.30 -55.52 52.82
C VAL A 5 23.78 -54.93 51.50
N THR A 6 24.97 -55.31 51.01
CA THR A 6 25.50 -54.84 49.73
C THR A 6 24.65 -55.27 48.54
N VAL A 7 24.14 -56.52 48.54
CA VAL A 7 23.26 -57.02 47.47
C VAL A 7 21.90 -56.32 47.49
N LEU A 8 21.34 -56.08 48.68
CA LEU A 8 20.07 -55.35 48.84
C LEU A 8 20.16 -53.89 48.36
N VAL A 9 21.27 -53.22 48.66
CA VAL A 9 21.53 -51.83 48.21
C VAL A 9 21.74 -51.78 46.70
N LEU A 10 22.45 -52.77 46.12
CA LEU A 10 22.62 -52.87 44.67
C LEU A 10 21.27 -53.11 43.97
N PHE A 11 20.40 -53.93 44.55
CA PHE A 11 19.06 -54.20 44.02
C PHE A 11 18.16 -52.95 44.04
N PHE A 12 18.20 -52.18 45.14
CA PHE A 12 17.50 -50.89 45.23
C PHE A 12 18.04 -49.84 44.26
N ALA A 13 19.36 -49.82 44.03
CA ALA A 13 19.99 -48.92 43.06
C ALA A 13 19.58 -49.26 41.62
N VAL A 14 19.51 -50.54 41.25
CA VAL A 14 19.09 -50.98 39.91
C VAL A 14 17.60 -50.76 39.67
N MET A 15 16.77 -50.88 40.70
CA MET A 15 15.32 -50.68 40.58
C MET A 15 14.93 -49.20 40.33
N ASN A 16 15.82 -48.24 40.64
CA ASN A 16 15.61 -46.82 40.36
C ASN A 16 16.07 -46.38 38.96
N LEU A 17 16.72 -47.24 38.16
CA LEU A 17 17.21 -46.88 36.82
C LEU A 17 16.13 -46.89 35.72
N GLY A 18 14.90 -47.30 36.02
CA GLY A 18 13.87 -47.57 35.01
C GLY A 18 12.73 -46.55 34.88
N PHE A 19 12.68 -45.50 35.70
CA PHE A 19 11.54 -44.57 35.73
C PHE A 19 11.90 -43.23 35.10
N THR A 20 11.92 -43.16 33.77
CA THR A 20 11.93 -41.87 33.06
C THR A 20 10.48 -41.39 32.94
N PRO A 21 10.11 -40.24 33.54
CA PRO A 21 8.79 -39.67 33.28
C PRO A 21 8.69 -39.34 31.78
N PRO A 22 7.51 -39.55 31.14
CA PRO A 22 7.34 -39.17 29.74
C PRO A 22 7.59 -37.66 29.61
N ALA A 23 8.56 -37.30 28.77
CA ALA A 23 8.83 -35.91 28.43
C ALA A 23 7.62 -35.38 27.64
N SER A 24 6.79 -34.56 28.29
CA SER A 24 5.67 -33.90 27.63
C SER A 24 6.20 -32.72 26.81
N ALA A 25 6.37 -32.93 25.51
CA ALA A 25 6.68 -31.85 24.56
C ALA A 25 5.38 -31.13 24.17
N GLY A 26 4.84 -30.34 25.10
CA GLY A 26 3.77 -29.40 24.81
C GLY A 26 4.35 -28.07 24.33
N LEU A 27 3.76 -27.47 23.30
CA LEU A 27 4.05 -26.07 22.98
C LEU A 27 3.74 -25.23 24.22
N PRO A 28 4.65 -24.33 24.66
CA PRO A 28 4.38 -23.49 25.81
C PRO A 28 3.12 -22.67 25.53
N LEU A 29 2.15 -22.71 26.45
CA LEU A 29 0.87 -22.01 26.34
C LEU A 29 1.03 -20.50 26.13
N SER A 30 2.20 -19.94 26.48
CA SER A 30 2.59 -18.57 26.19
C SER A 30 2.71 -18.25 24.69
N LEU A 31 3.03 -19.23 23.83
CA LEU A 31 3.00 -19.04 22.37
C LEU A 31 1.56 -18.98 21.84
N LEU A 32 0.63 -19.67 22.49
CA LEU A 32 -0.80 -19.66 22.17
C LEU A 32 -1.53 -18.42 22.69
N SER A 33 -0.93 -17.68 23.62
CA SER A 33 -1.46 -16.45 24.23
C SER A 33 -0.65 -15.20 23.87
N SER A 34 0.10 -15.29 22.77
CA SER A 34 0.79 -14.13 22.20
C SER A 34 -0.26 -13.26 21.50
N ASP A 35 -0.72 -12.23 22.19
CA ASP A 35 -1.16 -10.99 21.54
C ASP A 35 0.06 -10.51 20.73
N VAL A 36 0.15 -10.96 19.47
CA VAL A 36 1.33 -10.73 18.64
C VAL A 36 1.39 -9.22 18.41
N PRO A 37 2.50 -8.54 18.76
CA PRO A 37 2.62 -7.11 18.54
C PRO A 37 2.32 -6.79 17.08
N SER A 38 1.29 -5.98 16.84
CA SER A 38 0.79 -5.65 15.51
C SER A 38 0.68 -4.15 15.32
N LEU A 39 0.96 -3.69 14.10
CA LEU A 39 0.71 -2.31 13.69
C LEU A 39 -0.76 -2.07 13.31
N ALA A 40 -1.57 -3.13 13.20
CA ALA A 40 -2.97 -3.04 12.79
C ALA A 40 -3.78 -2.00 13.60
N PRO A 41 -3.69 -1.92 14.95
CA PRO A 41 -4.45 -0.92 15.71
C PRO A 41 -4.07 0.54 15.41
N MET A 42 -2.84 0.79 14.96
CA MET A 42 -2.39 2.12 14.54
C MET A 42 -2.81 2.41 13.09
N LEU A 43 -2.72 1.41 12.22
CA LEU A 43 -3.12 1.51 10.82
C LEU A 43 -4.63 1.71 10.67
N GLU A 44 -5.46 1.05 11.48
CA GLU A 44 -6.92 1.26 11.50
C GLU A 44 -7.32 2.72 11.71
N LYS A 45 -6.51 3.48 12.45
CA LYS A 45 -6.74 4.91 12.71
C LYS A 45 -6.12 5.82 11.65
N THR A 46 -5.08 5.37 10.96
CA THR A 46 -4.26 6.23 10.06
C THR A 46 -4.62 6.05 8.59
N ILE A 47 -4.97 4.84 8.17
CA ILE A 47 -5.35 4.52 6.78
C ILE A 47 -6.47 5.41 6.25
N PRO A 48 -7.52 5.76 7.02
CA PRO A 48 -8.57 6.67 6.53
C PRO A 48 -8.09 8.04 6.05
N GLY A 49 -6.91 8.50 6.51
CA GLY A 49 -6.28 9.74 6.05
C GLY A 49 -5.50 9.62 4.74
N VAL A 50 -5.32 8.41 4.20
CA VAL A 50 -4.57 8.16 2.97
C VAL A 50 -5.51 7.99 1.78
N VAL A 51 -5.16 8.61 0.65
CA VAL A 51 -5.99 8.63 -0.56
C VAL A 51 -5.20 8.18 -1.79
N ASN A 52 -5.90 7.61 -2.75
CA ASN A 52 -5.35 7.33 -4.08
C ASN A 52 -5.58 8.53 -5.00
N ILE A 53 -4.60 8.86 -5.82
CA ILE A 53 -4.68 9.97 -6.78
C ILE A 53 -4.48 9.39 -8.18
N SER A 54 -5.40 9.69 -9.08
CA SER A 54 -5.27 9.38 -10.50
C SER A 54 -5.38 10.66 -11.30
N THR A 55 -4.47 10.83 -12.25
CA THR A 55 -4.49 11.98 -13.14
C THR A 55 -4.62 11.54 -14.59
N LYS A 56 -5.25 12.39 -15.40
CA LYS A 56 -5.36 12.22 -16.85
C LYS A 56 -4.76 13.42 -17.54
N THR A 57 -3.94 13.15 -18.55
CA THR A 57 -3.33 14.16 -19.41
C THR A 57 -3.62 13.81 -20.87
N LYS A 58 -4.18 14.76 -21.62
CA LYS A 58 -4.41 14.67 -23.06
C LYS A 58 -3.15 15.12 -23.78
N ILE A 59 -2.35 14.15 -24.22
CA ILE A 59 -1.17 14.41 -25.03
C ILE A 59 -1.61 14.46 -26.49
N ARG A 60 -1.46 15.63 -27.12
CA ARG A 60 -1.51 15.73 -28.58
C ARG A 60 -0.30 15.03 -29.14
N VAL A 61 -0.50 13.86 -29.76
CA VAL A 61 0.60 13.15 -30.40
C VAL A 61 1.03 13.97 -31.61
N GLN A 62 2.30 14.38 -31.64
CA GLN A 62 2.86 15.05 -32.80
C GLN A 62 2.88 14.05 -33.96
N GLU A 63 2.02 14.28 -34.95
CA GLU A 63 1.96 13.42 -36.14
C GLU A 63 3.28 13.50 -36.90
N ASN A 64 3.84 12.35 -37.29
CA ASN A 64 5.02 12.32 -38.15
C ASN A 64 4.68 13.08 -39.46
N PRO A 65 5.53 14.00 -39.92
CA PRO A 65 5.30 14.75 -41.17
C PRO A 65 4.88 13.88 -42.36
N LEU A 66 5.44 12.67 -42.45
CA LEU A 66 5.14 11.68 -43.49
C LEU A 66 3.69 11.19 -43.42
N PHE A 67 3.15 11.01 -42.20
CA PHE A 67 1.76 10.69 -42.00
C PHE A 67 0.84 11.89 -42.17
N SER A 68 1.32 13.13 -42.29
CA SER A 68 0.50 14.32 -42.59
C SER A 68 0.42 14.66 -44.09
N ASP A 69 1.18 13.95 -44.93
CA ASP A 69 1.22 14.17 -46.39
C ASP A 69 -0.07 13.65 -47.08
N PRO A 70 -0.78 14.50 -47.87
CA PRO A 70 -2.01 14.09 -48.57
C PRO A 70 -1.82 13.01 -49.63
N PHE A 71 -0.66 12.96 -50.29
CA PHE A 71 -0.33 11.97 -51.32
C PHE A 71 -0.04 10.60 -50.68
N PHE A 72 0.78 10.55 -49.63
CA PHE A 72 1.07 9.32 -48.88
C PHE A 72 -0.21 8.72 -48.28
N ARG A 73 -1.07 9.55 -47.67
CA ARG A 73 -2.35 9.09 -47.10
C ARG A 73 -3.28 8.48 -48.12
N ARG A 74 -3.38 9.07 -49.32
CA ARG A 74 -4.22 8.53 -50.41
C ARG A 74 -3.66 7.22 -50.98
N PHE A 75 -2.33 7.08 -51.05
CA PHE A 75 -1.70 5.86 -51.54
C PHE A 75 -1.93 4.66 -50.59
N PHE A 76 -1.92 4.90 -49.27
CA PHE A 76 -2.08 3.86 -48.24
C PHE A 76 -3.48 3.79 -47.59
N ASP A 77 -4.44 4.58 -48.09
CA ASP A 77 -5.83 4.68 -47.59
C ASP A 77 -5.93 4.93 -46.06
N LEU A 78 -5.12 5.86 -45.55
CA LEU A 78 -5.04 6.17 -44.11
C LEU A 78 -6.19 7.09 -43.66
N PRO A 79 -6.93 6.74 -42.59
CA PRO A 79 -8.01 7.58 -42.07
C PRO A 79 -7.48 8.85 -41.39
N ASN A 80 -8.15 9.99 -41.62
CA ASN A 80 -7.82 11.29 -41.06
C ASN A 80 -8.42 11.47 -39.65
N VAL A 81 -7.86 10.76 -38.66
CA VAL A 81 -8.28 10.90 -37.26
C VAL A 81 -7.10 11.47 -36.46
N PRO A 82 -7.23 12.67 -35.87
CA PRO A 82 -6.24 13.19 -34.94
C PRO A 82 -6.04 12.18 -33.81
N ARG A 83 -4.81 11.71 -33.62
CA ARG A 83 -4.48 10.84 -32.48
C ARG A 83 -4.26 11.67 -31.23
N GLU A 84 -5.31 11.86 -30.44
CA GLU A 84 -5.14 12.21 -29.03
C GLU A 84 -4.76 10.94 -28.26
N ARG A 85 -3.67 11.02 -27.48
CA ARG A 85 -3.29 9.96 -26.55
C ARG A 85 -3.55 10.43 -25.14
N GLU A 86 -4.39 9.69 -24.43
CA GLU A 86 -4.53 9.87 -22.99
C GLU A 86 -3.32 9.20 -22.30
N SER A 87 -2.66 9.96 -21.43
CA SER A 87 -1.70 9.47 -20.47
C SER A 87 -2.34 9.53 -19.09
N GLN A 88 -2.08 8.51 -18.28
CA GLN A 88 -2.59 8.42 -16.92
C GLN A 88 -1.41 8.33 -15.96
N SER A 89 -1.50 9.05 -14.85
CA SER A 89 -0.58 8.88 -13.72
C SER A 89 -1.36 8.40 -12.50
N LEU A 90 -0.66 7.70 -11.61
CA LEU A 90 -1.18 7.19 -10.35
C LEU A 90 -0.23 7.60 -9.22
N GLY A 91 -0.80 7.95 -8.08
CA GLY A 91 -0.05 8.33 -6.90
C GLY A 91 -0.90 8.20 -5.64
N SER A 92 -0.35 8.67 -4.54
CA SER A 92 -1.03 8.69 -3.25
C SER A 92 -0.98 10.10 -2.66
N GLY A 93 -1.89 10.36 -1.74
CA GLY A 93 -1.89 11.59 -0.96
C GLY A 93 -2.33 11.35 0.47
N VAL A 94 -2.14 12.38 1.29
CA VAL A 94 -2.57 12.37 2.70
C VAL A 94 -3.45 13.58 2.96
N ILE A 95 -4.59 13.37 3.59
CA ILE A 95 -5.49 14.44 4.02
C ILE A 95 -4.83 15.16 5.21
N ILE A 96 -4.58 16.46 5.07
CA ILE A 96 -3.94 17.30 6.09
C ILE A 96 -4.93 18.27 6.77
N ASP A 97 -6.08 18.52 6.15
CA ASP A 97 -7.17 19.30 6.74
C ASP A 97 -8.51 18.72 6.29
N ALA A 98 -9.19 18.02 7.21
CA ALA A 98 -10.48 17.39 6.97
C ALA A 98 -11.63 18.38 6.75
N LYS A 99 -11.53 19.60 7.28
CA LYS A 99 -12.60 20.62 7.15
C LYS A 99 -12.53 21.33 5.81
N LYS A 100 -11.30 21.57 5.32
CA LYS A 100 -11.06 22.22 4.02
C LYS A 100 -10.91 21.22 2.87
N GLY A 101 -10.71 19.94 3.17
CA GLY A 101 -10.46 18.90 2.17
C GLY A 101 -9.08 19.01 1.52
N TYR A 102 -8.06 19.47 2.26
CA TYR A 102 -6.71 19.58 1.73
C TYR A 102 -5.98 18.26 1.77
N VAL A 103 -5.37 17.91 0.65
CA VAL A 103 -4.60 16.69 0.43
C VAL A 103 -3.20 17.09 -0.02
N LEU A 104 -2.19 16.57 0.67
CA LEU A 104 -0.79 16.69 0.31
C LEU A 104 -0.39 15.52 -0.58
N THR A 105 0.34 15.80 -1.67
CA THR A 105 0.89 14.81 -2.58
C THR A 105 2.18 15.30 -3.22
N ASN A 106 2.78 14.49 -4.08
CA ASN A 106 3.94 14.86 -4.87
C ASN A 106 3.53 15.77 -6.04
N ASN A 107 4.35 16.77 -6.33
CA ASN A 107 4.12 17.66 -7.47
C ASN A 107 4.13 16.90 -8.81
N HIS A 108 5.07 15.97 -9.01
CA HIS A 108 5.18 15.21 -10.26
C HIS A 108 3.98 14.30 -10.54
N VAL A 109 3.16 13.96 -9.54
CA VAL A 109 1.94 13.15 -9.74
C VAL A 109 0.85 13.98 -10.44
N ILE A 110 0.78 15.28 -10.11
CA ILE A 110 -0.24 16.21 -10.59
C ILE A 110 0.26 17.14 -11.69
N ASP A 111 1.55 17.13 -12.01
CA ASP A 111 2.13 17.97 -13.05
C ASP A 111 1.49 17.67 -14.41
N LYS A 112 1.07 18.72 -15.12
CA LYS A 112 0.40 18.66 -16.44
C LYS A 112 -0.85 17.76 -16.47
N ALA A 113 -1.46 17.48 -15.32
CA ALA A 113 -2.75 16.80 -15.27
C ALA A 113 -3.85 17.75 -15.76
N ASP A 114 -4.64 17.32 -16.73
CA ASP A 114 -5.87 18.04 -17.13
C ASP A 114 -6.99 17.77 -16.13
N GLU A 115 -7.03 16.55 -15.60
CA GLU A 115 -8.01 16.10 -14.60
C GLU A 115 -7.28 15.35 -13.48
N ILE A 116 -7.62 15.67 -12.23
CA ILE A 116 -7.11 15.00 -11.04
C ILE A 116 -8.30 14.44 -10.27
N THR A 117 -8.29 13.12 -10.08
CA THR A 117 -9.32 12.38 -9.34
C THR A 117 -8.69 11.78 -8.09
N VAL A 118 -9.28 12.08 -6.95
CA VAL A 118 -8.89 11.53 -5.65
C VAL A 118 -9.91 10.50 -5.23
N THR A 119 -9.45 9.30 -4.90
CA THR A 119 -10.28 8.21 -4.38
C THR A 119 -9.93 7.95 -2.92
N LEU A 120 -10.92 8.08 -2.04
CA LEU A 120 -10.80 7.82 -0.61
C LEU A 120 -10.80 6.31 -0.32
N GLY A 121 -10.38 5.91 0.89
CA GLY A 121 -10.41 4.51 1.33
C GLY A 121 -11.82 3.89 1.37
N ASP A 122 -12.87 4.72 1.46
CA ASP A 122 -14.27 4.29 1.38
C ASP A 122 -14.79 4.11 -0.06
N ARG A 123 -13.91 4.31 -1.07
CA ARG A 123 -14.17 4.26 -2.52
C ARG A 123 -14.94 5.44 -3.09
N ARG A 124 -15.26 6.48 -2.32
CA ARG A 124 -15.75 7.75 -2.89
C ARG A 124 -14.65 8.41 -3.72
N SER A 125 -15.03 9.01 -4.84
CA SER A 125 -14.08 9.67 -5.75
C SER A 125 -14.52 11.10 -6.02
N PHE A 126 -13.54 12.01 -6.03
CA PHE A 126 -13.77 13.46 -6.14
C PHE A 126 -12.78 14.07 -7.13
N THR A 127 -13.24 15.04 -7.92
CA THR A 127 -12.34 15.88 -8.70
C THR A 127 -11.64 16.86 -7.77
N ALA A 128 -10.32 16.95 -7.89
CA ALA A 128 -9.49 17.83 -7.09
C ALA A 128 -9.13 19.12 -7.84
N LYS A 129 -8.90 20.18 -7.08
CA LYS A 129 -8.35 21.46 -7.57
C LYS A 129 -6.97 21.67 -6.96
N VAL A 130 -6.03 22.15 -7.76
CA VAL A 130 -4.70 22.51 -7.26
C VAL A 130 -4.80 23.82 -6.47
N ILE A 131 -4.31 23.81 -5.22
CA ILE A 131 -4.25 24.99 -4.34
C ILE A 131 -2.88 25.64 -4.41
N GLY A 132 -1.83 24.82 -4.45
CA GLY A 132 -0.45 25.29 -4.57
C GLY A 132 0.52 24.15 -4.85
N THR A 133 1.63 24.47 -5.48
CA THR A 133 2.70 23.53 -5.82
C THR A 133 4.05 24.13 -5.50
N ASP A 134 4.99 23.26 -5.16
CA ASP A 134 6.40 23.55 -4.99
C ASP A 134 7.22 22.50 -5.78
N PRO A 135 7.64 22.83 -7.01
CA PRO A 135 8.44 21.94 -7.83
C PRO A 135 9.85 21.67 -7.31
N GLU A 136 10.42 22.55 -6.47
CA GLU A 136 11.81 22.40 -5.99
C GLU A 136 11.94 21.24 -5.00
N VAL A 137 10.91 21.03 -4.18
CA VAL A 137 10.84 19.93 -3.20
C VAL A 137 9.83 18.84 -3.57
N ASP A 138 9.26 18.90 -4.78
CA ASP A 138 8.29 17.95 -5.30
C ASP A 138 7.02 17.81 -4.44
N LEU A 139 6.43 18.91 -3.98
CA LEU A 139 5.21 18.91 -3.16
C LEU A 139 4.06 19.65 -3.83
N ALA A 140 2.83 19.18 -3.58
CA ALA A 140 1.61 19.84 -4.02
C ALA A 140 0.51 19.68 -2.99
N VAL A 141 -0.30 20.74 -2.84
CA VAL A 141 -1.54 20.72 -2.08
C VAL A 141 -2.71 20.82 -3.06
N ILE A 142 -3.59 19.84 -3.02
CA ILE A 142 -4.83 19.80 -3.77
C ILE A 142 -6.02 19.83 -2.80
N GLN A 143 -7.18 20.27 -3.29
CA GLN A 143 -8.41 20.33 -2.52
C GLN A 143 -9.49 19.47 -3.16
N ILE A 144 -10.21 18.71 -2.34
CA ILE A 144 -11.42 18.00 -2.70
C ILE A 144 -12.62 18.56 -1.93
N ASP A 145 -13.78 18.56 -2.58
CA ASP A 145 -15.05 18.92 -1.94
C ASP A 145 -15.74 17.62 -1.47
N ALA A 146 -15.46 17.23 -0.22
CA ALA A 146 -15.90 15.97 0.35
C ALA A 146 -16.20 16.11 1.84
N ASP A 147 -17.34 15.56 2.27
CA ASP A 147 -17.71 15.49 3.68
C ASP A 147 -17.09 14.26 4.36
N ASN A 148 -17.02 14.32 5.70
CA ASN A 148 -16.61 13.20 6.56
C ASN A 148 -15.19 12.67 6.26
N LEU A 149 -14.24 13.59 6.13
CA LEU A 149 -12.82 13.27 5.98
C LEU A 149 -12.17 13.01 7.34
N THR A 150 -11.16 12.15 7.36
CA THR A 150 -10.32 11.89 8.54
C THR A 150 -8.92 12.42 8.27
N ALA A 151 -8.35 13.15 9.23
CA ALA A 151 -6.99 13.71 9.18
C ALA A 151 -6.32 13.53 10.56
#